data_AF-A0ABD5VY32-F1
#
_entry.id   AF-A0ABD5VY32-F1
#
_cell.length_a   1.000
_cell.length_b   1.000
_cell.length_c   1.000
_cell.angle_alpha   90.00
_cell.angle_beta   90.00
_cell.angle_gamma   90.00
#
_symmetry.space_group_name_H-M   'P 1'
#
loop_
_entity.id
_entity.type
_entity.pdbx_description
1 polymer ?
#
loop_
_entity_poly.entity_id
_entity_poly.type
_entity_poly.pdbx_seq_one_letter_code
_entity_poly.pdbx_strand_id
1 'polypeptide(L)'
;MDSHLHAGVAVYNAGEYHAAHDAWEDHWLALEEGTDDEQFLHGLIQFTAAVYHARDRNWSGATGVADSAREYFTTLPATYRGLDVEAASGYLARLATDPELVERGDPPALTVDGTALTPDDLDYESTAVAAEVLAEEYGYDETVLERAAAFGRADLEDGQTASPFVTLLFDFTRAPSQRAIIAQRLTEHVQKRAQREDDVAGLFET
;
A
#
# COMPACT_ATOMS: atom_id res chain seq x y z
N MET A 1 3.06 -9.17 6.83
CA MET A 1 4.11 -8.14 6.87
C MET A 1 4.68 -7.87 5.48
N ASP A 2 5.44 -8.78 4.87
CA ASP A 2 6.20 -8.47 3.65
C ASP A 2 5.36 -7.92 2.48
N SER A 3 4.20 -8.51 2.19
CA SER A 3 3.30 -8.01 1.13
C SER A 3 2.79 -6.60 1.40
N HIS A 4 2.37 -6.32 2.63
CA HIS A 4 1.93 -5.00 3.08
C HIS A 4 3.08 -3.98 3.02
N LEU A 5 4.28 -4.36 3.47
CA LEU A 5 5.46 -3.51 3.41
C LEU A 5 5.77 -3.13 1.95
N HIS A 6 5.89 -4.11 1.06
CA HIS A 6 6.19 -3.86 -0.35
C HIS A 6 5.09 -3.05 -1.05
N ALA A 7 3.82 -3.32 -0.76
CA ALA A 7 2.69 -2.58 -1.31
C ALA A 7 2.76 -1.09 -0.92
N GLY A 8 2.87 -0.79 0.38
CA GLY A 8 2.94 0.60 0.86
C GLY A 8 4.16 1.35 0.34
N VAL A 9 5.33 0.69 0.27
CA VAL A 9 6.55 1.27 -0.33
C VAL A 9 6.35 1.59 -1.80
N ALA A 10 5.76 0.68 -2.58
CA ALA A 10 5.52 0.90 -4.01
C ALA A 10 4.47 1.98 -4.27
N VAL A 11 3.40 2.02 -3.48
CA VAL A 11 2.35 3.06 -3.53
C VAL A 11 2.95 4.43 -3.19
N TYR A 12 3.73 4.51 -2.11
CA TYR A 12 4.46 5.72 -1.72
C TYR A 12 5.39 6.21 -2.84
N ASN A 13 6.22 5.31 -3.38
CA ASN A 13 7.18 5.64 -4.45
C ASN A 13 6.49 6.04 -5.76
N ALA A 14 5.24 5.63 -5.98
CA ALA A 14 4.41 6.09 -7.09
C ALA A 14 3.82 7.50 -6.88
N GLY A 15 4.09 8.14 -5.73
CA GLY A 15 3.62 9.48 -5.38
C GLY A 15 2.27 9.51 -4.66
N GLU A 16 1.70 8.35 -4.34
CA GLU A 16 0.42 8.21 -3.63
C GLU A 16 0.68 8.28 -2.11
N TYR A 17 1.24 9.41 -1.65
CA TYR A 17 1.76 9.54 -0.27
C TYR A 17 0.70 9.41 0.82
N HIS A 18 -0.54 9.82 0.54
CA HIS A 18 -1.66 9.66 1.45
C HIS A 18 -2.02 8.17 1.55
N ALA A 19 -2.52 7.60 0.47
CA ALA A 19 -2.92 6.19 0.38
C ALA A 19 -1.88 5.17 0.91
N ALA A 20 -0.58 5.46 0.77
CA ALA A 20 0.46 4.52 1.20
C ALA A 20 0.35 4.05 2.65
N HIS A 21 -0.20 4.86 3.57
CA HIS A 21 -0.34 4.42 4.97
C HIS A 21 -1.36 3.29 5.16
N ASP A 22 -2.43 3.25 4.36
CA ASP A 22 -3.50 2.26 4.46
C ASP A 22 -2.97 0.84 4.20
N ALA A 23 -1.91 0.72 3.39
CA ALA A 23 -1.24 -0.56 3.15
C ALA A 23 -0.68 -1.18 4.45
N TRP A 24 -0.39 -0.37 5.47
CA TRP A 24 0.23 -0.80 6.72
C TRP A 24 -0.73 -0.74 7.91
N GLU A 25 -1.77 0.09 7.88
CA GLU A 25 -2.61 0.43 9.04
C GLU A 25 -3.26 -0.80 9.67
N ASP A 26 -3.99 -1.60 8.90
CA ASP A 26 -4.66 -2.81 9.40
C ASP A 26 -3.67 -3.81 10.02
N HIS A 27 -2.50 -3.96 9.38
CA HIS A 27 -1.47 -4.85 9.90
C HIS A 27 -0.86 -4.29 11.18
N TRP A 28 -0.62 -2.99 11.25
CA TRP A 28 -0.12 -2.28 12.43
C TRP A 28 -1.08 -2.39 13.62
N LEU A 29 -2.38 -2.13 13.42
CA LEU A 29 -3.41 -2.23 14.44
C LEU A 29 -3.54 -3.63 15.06
N ALA A 30 -3.09 -4.67 14.35
CA ALA A 30 -3.09 -6.05 14.82
C ALA A 30 -1.82 -6.44 15.61
N LEU A 31 -0.80 -5.60 15.66
CA LEU A 31 0.46 -5.88 16.36
C LEU A 31 0.36 -5.56 17.86
N GLU A 32 1.22 -6.22 18.64
CA GLU A 32 1.40 -5.88 20.05
C GLU A 32 2.16 -4.56 20.18
N GLU A 33 1.61 -3.65 20.99
CA GLU A 33 2.16 -2.32 21.24
C GLU A 33 3.61 -2.39 21.75
N GLY A 34 4.49 -1.57 21.18
CA GLY A 34 5.89 -1.46 21.60
C GLY A 34 6.81 -2.57 21.07
N THR A 35 6.33 -3.44 20.19
CA THR A 35 7.20 -4.34 19.41
C THR A 35 7.92 -3.57 18.30
N ASP A 36 9.08 -4.07 17.86
CA ASP A 36 9.84 -3.44 16.78
C ASP A 36 9.03 -3.34 15.47
N ASP A 37 8.19 -4.33 15.17
CA ASP A 37 7.31 -4.31 13.99
C ASP A 37 6.20 -3.25 14.13
N GLU A 38 5.62 -3.07 15.32
CA GLU A 38 4.59 -2.04 15.57
C GLU A 38 5.20 -0.65 15.43
N GLN A 39 6.30 -0.40 16.13
CA GLN A 39 7.04 0.87 16.06
C GLN A 39 7.51 1.17 14.63
N PHE A 40 7.97 0.15 13.90
CA PHE A 40 8.39 0.30 12.51
C PHE A 40 7.25 0.76 11.60
N LEU A 41 6.11 0.07 11.62
CA LEU A 41 4.97 0.44 10.78
C LEU A 41 4.36 1.78 11.20
N HIS A 42 4.30 2.06 12.50
CA HIS A 42 3.83 3.35 13.00
C HIS A 42 4.73 4.50 12.50
N GLY A 43 6.05 4.32 12.57
CA GLY A 43 7.00 5.29 12.04
C GLY A 43 6.84 5.51 10.54
N LEU A 44 6.58 4.45 9.75
CA LEU A 44 6.31 4.55 8.32
C LEU A 44 5.00 5.27 8.01
N ILE A 45 3.91 4.96 8.72
CA ILE A 45 2.62 5.64 8.58
C ILE A 45 2.77 7.14 8.87
N GLN A 46 3.47 7.50 9.94
CA GLN A 46 3.73 8.91 10.28
C GLN A 46 4.68 9.56 9.26
N PHE A 47 5.64 8.82 8.72
CA PHE A 47 6.53 9.32 7.66
C PHE A 47 5.75 9.73 6.41
N THR A 48 4.83 8.89 5.93
CA THR A 48 4.02 9.21 4.74
C THR A 48 3.05 10.36 5.00
N ALA A 49 2.44 10.41 6.20
CA ALA A 49 1.62 11.53 6.64
C ALA A 49 2.41 12.86 6.69
N ALA A 50 3.66 12.86 7.18
CA ALA A 50 4.50 14.06 7.20
C ALA A 50 4.79 14.58 5.78
N VAL A 51 5.09 13.67 4.85
CA VAL A 51 5.29 13.99 3.44
C VAL A 51 4.02 14.55 2.80
N TYR A 52 2.87 13.92 3.06
CA TYR A 52 1.57 14.38 2.55
C TYR A 52 1.23 15.79 3.05
N HIS A 53 1.35 16.04 4.36
CA HIS A 53 1.13 17.37 4.92
C HIS A 53 2.05 18.42 4.32
N ALA A 54 3.33 18.09 4.10
CA ALA A 54 4.25 19.02 3.47
C ALA A 54 3.84 19.31 2.01
N ARG A 55 3.45 18.29 1.23
CA ARG A 55 2.99 18.48 -0.15
C ARG A 55 1.71 19.34 -0.24
N ASP A 56 0.85 19.29 0.77
CA ASP A 56 -0.36 20.13 0.86
C ASP A 56 -0.10 21.52 1.51
N ARG A 57 1.18 21.87 1.75
CA ARG A 57 1.59 23.12 2.42
C ARG A 57 1.05 23.28 3.85
N ASN A 58 0.66 22.17 4.49
CA ASN A 58 0.38 22.13 5.91
C ASN A 58 1.69 22.01 6.69
N TRP A 59 2.45 23.11 6.75
CA TRP A 59 3.79 23.13 7.35
C TRP A 59 3.80 22.74 8.82
N SER A 60 2.83 23.25 9.61
CA SER A 60 2.74 22.90 11.03
C SER A 60 2.42 21.42 11.25
N GLY A 61 1.55 20.85 10.41
CA GLY A 61 1.25 19.42 10.44
C GLY A 61 2.48 18.60 10.06
N ALA A 62 3.16 18.97 8.98
CA ALA A 62 4.36 18.29 8.51
C ALA A 62 5.46 18.26 9.58
N THR A 63 5.76 19.40 10.23
CA THR A 63 6.80 19.45 11.26
C THR A 63 6.42 18.67 12.51
N GLY A 64 5.16 18.77 12.95
CA GLY A 64 4.70 18.05 14.15
C GLY A 64 4.73 16.54 13.96
N VAL A 65 4.23 16.07 12.82
CA VAL A 65 4.24 14.64 12.45
C VAL A 65 5.67 14.15 12.21
N ALA A 66 6.54 14.96 11.61
CA ALA A 66 7.94 14.58 11.40
C ALA A 66 8.71 14.40 12.73
N ASP A 67 8.43 15.23 13.74
CA ASP A 67 9.04 15.09 15.06
C ASP A 67 8.56 13.81 15.76
N SER A 68 7.25 13.51 15.76
CA SER A 68 6.72 12.29 16.38
C SER A 68 7.15 11.01 15.64
N ALA A 69 7.16 11.03 14.30
CA ALA A 69 7.57 9.89 13.47
C ALA A 69 8.97 9.38 13.84
N ARG A 70 9.90 10.28 14.16
CA ARG A 70 11.29 9.94 14.49
C ARG A 70 11.43 9.19 15.82
N GLU A 71 10.50 9.40 16.76
CA GLU A 71 10.51 8.70 18.05
C GLU A 71 10.31 7.20 17.84
N TYR A 72 9.44 6.82 16.89
CA TYR A 72 9.19 5.42 16.53
C TYR A 72 10.40 4.72 15.90
N PHE A 73 11.22 5.45 15.15
CA PHE A 73 12.45 4.91 14.55
C PHE A 73 13.66 4.87 15.50
N THR A 74 13.59 5.51 16.67
CA THR A 74 14.78 5.72 17.53
C THR A 74 15.37 4.42 18.09
N THR A 75 14.53 3.40 18.32
CA THR A 75 14.97 2.11 18.86
C THR A 75 15.33 1.08 17.79
N LEU A 76 15.02 1.37 16.52
CA LEU A 76 15.22 0.45 15.42
C LEU A 76 16.66 0.53 14.88
N PRO A 77 17.19 -0.57 14.32
CA PRO A 77 18.44 -0.54 13.56
C PRO A 77 18.33 0.37 12.33
N ALA A 78 19.48 0.81 11.79
CA ALA A 78 19.55 1.65 10.58
C ALA A 78 18.85 1.02 9.36
N THR A 79 18.76 -0.31 9.33
CA THR A 79 17.94 -1.06 8.37
C THR A 79 17.06 -2.03 9.14
N TYR A 80 15.76 -2.03 8.86
CA TYR A 80 14.79 -2.94 9.48
C TYR A 80 13.83 -3.48 8.41
N ARG A 81 13.59 -4.80 8.39
CA ARG A 81 12.81 -5.50 7.35
C ARG A 81 13.26 -5.15 5.91
N GLY A 82 14.56 -4.92 5.72
CA GLY A 82 15.15 -4.50 4.45
C GLY A 82 15.01 -3.00 4.14
N LEU A 83 14.19 -2.25 4.89
CA LEU A 83 13.99 -0.82 4.66
C LEU A 83 15.10 0.03 5.30
N ASP A 84 15.55 1.06 4.59
CA ASP A 84 16.54 2.05 5.08
C ASP A 84 15.90 3.06 6.05
N VAL A 85 15.84 2.67 7.32
CA VAL A 85 15.26 3.46 8.42
C VAL A 85 16.11 4.70 8.71
N GLU A 86 17.43 4.61 8.56
CA GLU A 86 18.33 5.76 8.74
C GLU A 86 18.04 6.87 7.71
N ALA A 87 17.84 6.51 6.44
CA ALA A 87 17.48 7.46 5.40
C ALA A 87 16.11 8.11 5.67
N ALA A 88 15.10 7.31 6.05
CA ALA A 88 13.76 7.81 6.39
C ALA A 88 13.80 8.79 7.58
N SER A 89 14.47 8.40 8.67
CA SER A 89 14.65 9.24 9.86
C SER A 89 15.45 10.51 9.58
N GLY A 90 16.49 10.43 8.76
CA GLY A 90 17.29 11.57 8.32
C GLY A 90 16.49 12.57 7.49
N TYR A 91 15.56 12.09 6.66
CA TYR A 91 14.64 12.96 5.93
C TYR A 91 13.64 13.65 6.84
N LEU A 92 13.04 12.93 7.80
CA LEU A 92 12.13 13.52 8.79
C LEU A 92 12.81 14.62 9.61
N ALA A 93 14.08 14.42 10.01
CA ALA A 93 14.84 15.44 10.73
C ALA A 93 15.01 16.74 9.92
N ARG A 94 15.21 16.63 8.60
CA ARG A 94 15.29 17.78 7.70
C ARG A 94 13.92 18.43 7.52
N LEU A 95 12.87 17.64 7.32
CA LEU A 95 11.50 18.12 7.13
C LEU A 95 10.97 18.86 8.37
N ALA A 96 11.29 18.37 9.58
CA ALA A 96 10.94 19.01 10.84
C ALA A 96 11.57 20.41 11.00
N THR A 97 12.76 20.62 10.45
CA THR A 97 13.47 21.92 10.50
C THR A 97 13.04 22.85 9.36
N ASP A 98 12.72 22.26 8.20
CA ASP A 98 12.53 22.98 6.95
C ASP A 98 11.44 22.30 6.11
N PRO A 99 10.15 22.52 6.43
CA PRO A 99 9.04 21.80 5.78
C PRO A 99 8.87 22.18 4.30
N GLU A 100 9.35 23.35 3.87
CA GLU A 100 9.37 23.77 2.46
C GLU A 100 10.43 23.00 1.62
N LEU A 101 11.16 22.05 2.22
CA LEU A 101 12.06 21.11 1.56
C LEU A 101 11.41 20.45 0.34
N VAL A 102 10.15 20.06 0.48
CA VAL A 102 9.38 19.36 -0.56
C VAL A 102 9.09 20.20 -1.81
N GLU A 103 9.24 21.52 -1.74
CA GLU A 103 9.09 22.43 -2.89
C GLU A 103 10.39 22.50 -3.72
N ARG A 104 11.52 22.01 -3.18
CA ARG A 104 12.85 22.06 -3.81
C ARG A 104 13.29 20.73 -4.43
N GLY A 105 12.51 19.68 -4.24
CA GLY A 105 12.79 18.36 -4.77
C GLY A 105 11.79 17.34 -4.26
N ASP A 106 11.84 16.15 -4.84
CA ASP A 106 10.97 15.06 -4.40
C ASP A 106 11.40 14.50 -3.03
N PRO A 107 10.44 14.04 -2.22
CA PRO A 107 10.70 13.17 -1.09
C PRO A 107 11.56 11.97 -1.51
N PRO A 108 12.40 11.43 -0.62
CA PRO A 108 13.23 10.29 -0.93
C PRO A 108 12.34 9.08 -1.22
N ALA A 109 12.69 8.29 -2.23
CA ALA A 109 12.10 6.99 -2.40
C ALA A 109 12.41 6.10 -1.18
N LEU A 110 11.42 5.34 -0.72
CA LEU A 110 11.62 4.28 0.25
C LEU A 110 12.23 3.08 -0.47
N THR A 111 13.32 2.54 0.06
CA THR A 111 14.00 1.38 -0.53
C THR A 111 13.92 0.17 0.38
N VAL A 112 13.63 -0.99 -0.18
CA VAL A 112 13.70 -2.29 0.50
C VAL A 112 14.82 -3.11 -0.14
N ASP A 113 15.76 -3.57 0.68
CA ASP A 113 17.00 -4.25 0.25
C ASP A 113 17.76 -3.47 -0.83
N GLY A 114 17.78 -2.14 -0.68
CA GLY A 114 18.42 -1.20 -1.61
C GLY A 114 17.67 -0.96 -2.93
N THR A 115 16.46 -1.50 -3.09
CA THR A 115 15.63 -1.33 -4.28
C THR A 115 14.46 -0.39 -3.99
N ALA A 116 14.30 0.66 -4.80
CA ALA A 116 13.11 1.52 -4.76
C ALA A 116 11.97 0.81 -5.51
N LEU A 117 11.13 0.10 -4.77
CA LEU A 117 10.03 -0.68 -5.35
C LEU A 117 9.01 0.25 -6.03
N THR A 118 8.50 -0.20 -7.16
CA THR A 118 7.39 0.39 -7.91
C THR A 118 6.25 -0.63 -8.07
N PRO A 119 5.05 -0.23 -8.51
CA PRO A 119 3.97 -1.18 -8.80
C PRO A 119 4.35 -2.30 -9.80
N ASP A 120 5.35 -2.09 -10.65
CA ASP A 120 5.86 -3.10 -11.59
C ASP A 120 6.67 -4.20 -10.89
N ASP A 121 7.24 -3.93 -9.72
CA ASP A 121 8.09 -4.86 -8.95
C ASP A 121 7.28 -5.77 -8.02
N LEU A 122 5.98 -5.47 -7.84
CA LEU A 122 5.13 -6.20 -6.92
C LEU A 122 4.80 -7.61 -7.41
N ASP A 123 4.82 -8.55 -6.46
CA ASP A 123 4.20 -9.86 -6.65
C ASP A 123 2.67 -9.77 -6.52
N TYR A 124 2.00 -10.91 -6.62
CA TYR A 124 0.54 -10.95 -6.58
C TYR A 124 -0.02 -10.49 -5.23
N GLU A 125 0.52 -10.98 -4.11
CA GLU A 125 0.02 -10.66 -2.78
C GLU A 125 0.19 -9.18 -2.45
N SER A 126 1.33 -8.60 -2.82
CA SER A 126 1.58 -7.15 -2.65
C SER A 126 0.72 -6.32 -3.63
N THR A 127 0.47 -6.82 -4.83
CA THR A 127 -0.43 -6.16 -5.81
C THR A 127 -1.87 -6.13 -5.32
N ALA A 128 -2.35 -7.21 -4.69
CA ALA A 128 -3.68 -7.24 -4.11
C ALA A 128 -3.86 -6.14 -3.04
N VAL A 129 -2.91 -6.04 -2.10
CA VAL A 129 -2.93 -4.98 -1.07
C VAL A 129 -2.88 -3.60 -1.71
N ALA A 130 -1.98 -3.37 -2.67
CA ALA A 130 -1.89 -2.08 -3.35
C ALA A 130 -3.17 -1.72 -4.14
N ALA A 131 -3.86 -2.72 -4.70
CA ALA A 131 -5.11 -2.50 -5.42
C ALA A 131 -6.25 -2.09 -4.50
N GLU A 132 -6.36 -2.67 -3.31
CA GLU A 132 -7.35 -2.31 -2.30
C GLU A 132 -7.12 -0.87 -1.80
N VAL A 133 -5.88 -0.54 -1.43
CA VAL A 133 -5.46 0.82 -1.01
C VAL A 133 -5.78 1.87 -2.08
N LEU A 134 -5.46 1.60 -3.35
CA LEU A 134 -5.77 2.50 -4.45
C LEU A 134 -7.27 2.53 -4.78
N ALA A 135 -8.03 1.51 -4.40
CA ALA A 135 -9.48 1.53 -4.57
C ALA A 135 -10.10 2.54 -3.62
N GLU A 136 -9.72 2.49 -2.34
CA GLU A 136 -10.18 3.39 -1.30
C GLU A 136 -9.84 4.85 -1.64
N GLU A 137 -8.55 5.14 -1.90
CA GLU A 137 -8.07 6.50 -2.21
C GLU A 137 -8.85 7.16 -3.36
N TYR A 138 -9.19 6.38 -4.38
CA TYR A 138 -9.85 6.90 -5.58
C TYR A 138 -11.37 6.63 -5.62
N GLY A 139 -11.96 6.12 -4.54
CA GLY A 139 -13.40 5.91 -4.39
C GLY A 139 -13.98 4.82 -5.30
N TYR A 140 -13.20 3.78 -5.60
CA TYR A 140 -13.70 2.56 -6.23
C TYR A 140 -14.32 1.63 -5.20
N ASP A 141 -15.12 0.66 -5.65
CA ASP A 141 -15.76 -0.32 -4.76
C ASP A 141 -14.72 -1.31 -4.23
N GLU A 142 -14.23 -1.07 -3.02
CA GLU A 142 -13.24 -1.92 -2.33
C GLU A 142 -13.68 -3.39 -2.27
N THR A 143 -14.99 -3.65 -2.10
CA THR A 143 -15.50 -5.03 -2.03
C THR A 143 -15.34 -5.77 -3.35
N VAL A 144 -15.32 -5.06 -4.48
CA VAL A 144 -15.01 -5.65 -5.79
C VAL A 144 -13.53 -6.04 -5.86
N LEU A 145 -12.64 -5.17 -5.36
CA LEU A 145 -11.19 -5.42 -5.38
C LEU A 145 -10.79 -6.55 -4.44
N GLU A 146 -11.32 -6.55 -3.22
CA GLU A 146 -11.13 -7.62 -2.23
C GLU A 146 -11.60 -8.97 -2.81
N ARG A 147 -12.80 -9.03 -3.41
CA ARG A 147 -13.30 -10.26 -4.04
C ARG A 147 -12.49 -10.68 -5.24
N ALA A 148 -12.04 -9.73 -6.07
CA ALA A 148 -11.15 -10.04 -7.18
C ALA A 148 -9.82 -10.61 -6.68
N ALA A 149 -9.25 -10.06 -5.61
CA ALA A 149 -8.03 -10.56 -4.98
C ALA A 149 -8.22 -11.99 -4.44
N ALA A 150 -9.35 -12.27 -3.78
CA ALA A 150 -9.69 -13.62 -3.34
C ALA A 150 -9.81 -14.60 -4.51
N PHE A 151 -10.51 -14.21 -5.58
CA PHE A 151 -10.69 -15.05 -6.77
C PHE A 151 -9.38 -15.29 -7.54
N GLY A 152 -8.54 -14.27 -7.69
CA GLY A 152 -7.23 -14.43 -8.33
C GLY A 152 -6.30 -15.32 -7.51
N ARG A 153 -6.35 -15.25 -6.17
CA ARG A 153 -5.57 -16.13 -5.29
C ARG A 153 -5.99 -17.59 -5.47
N ALA A 154 -7.29 -17.86 -5.43
CA ALA A 154 -7.84 -19.19 -5.66
C ALA A 154 -7.44 -19.73 -7.06
N ASP A 155 -7.47 -18.89 -8.10
CA ASP A 155 -7.04 -19.31 -9.44
C ASP A 155 -5.55 -19.70 -9.49
N LEU A 156 -4.68 -18.96 -8.79
CA LEU A 156 -3.25 -19.27 -8.71
C LEU A 156 -3.00 -20.56 -7.93
N GLU A 157 -3.70 -20.77 -6.81
CA GLU A 157 -3.62 -21.99 -6.00
C GLU A 157 -4.08 -23.23 -6.78
N ASP A 158 -5.10 -23.08 -7.62
CA ASP A 158 -5.59 -24.12 -8.54
C ASP A 158 -4.67 -24.34 -9.76
N GLY A 159 -3.59 -23.55 -9.89
CA GLY A 159 -2.65 -23.63 -11.01
C GLY A 159 -3.22 -23.13 -12.34
N GLN A 160 -4.25 -22.29 -12.32
CA GLN A 160 -4.82 -21.71 -13.53
C GLN A 160 -3.83 -20.72 -14.16
N THR A 161 -3.51 -20.93 -15.44
CA THR A 161 -2.51 -20.11 -16.15
C THR A 161 -3.08 -18.80 -16.71
N ALA A 162 -4.38 -18.57 -16.64
CA ALA A 162 -5.06 -17.43 -17.24
C ALA A 162 -6.20 -16.92 -16.35
N SER A 163 -5.85 -16.25 -15.24
CA SER A 163 -6.83 -15.58 -14.39
C SER A 163 -7.04 -14.13 -14.86
N PRO A 164 -8.28 -13.73 -15.22
CA PRO A 164 -8.58 -12.33 -15.50
C PRO A 164 -8.42 -11.47 -14.26
N PHE A 165 -8.67 -12.00 -13.05
CA PHE A 165 -8.52 -11.27 -11.80
C PHE A 165 -7.07 -10.89 -11.54
N VAL A 166 -6.15 -11.85 -11.67
CA VAL A 166 -4.70 -11.59 -11.54
C VAL A 166 -4.25 -10.52 -12.52
N THR A 167 -4.62 -10.66 -13.80
CA THR A 167 -4.22 -9.70 -14.84
C THR A 167 -4.76 -8.30 -14.56
N LEU A 168 -6.05 -8.20 -14.25
CA LEU A 168 -6.71 -6.92 -14.05
C LEU A 168 -6.27 -6.23 -12.75
N LEU A 169 -5.92 -6.97 -11.70
CA LEU A 169 -5.35 -6.39 -10.47
C LEU A 169 -3.96 -5.77 -10.74
N PHE A 170 -3.09 -6.46 -11.48
CA PHE A 170 -1.83 -5.87 -11.92
C PHE A 170 -2.04 -4.64 -12.80
N ASP A 171 -2.97 -4.69 -13.76
CA ASP A 171 -3.26 -3.55 -14.62
C ASP A 171 -3.82 -2.37 -13.78
N PHE A 172 -4.66 -2.64 -12.79
CA PHE A 172 -5.27 -1.61 -11.93
C PHE A 172 -4.21 -0.81 -11.17
N THR A 173 -3.21 -1.51 -10.62
CA THR A 173 -2.11 -0.86 -9.89
C THR A 173 -1.13 -0.14 -10.81
N ARG A 174 -0.85 -0.71 -11.99
CA ARG A 174 0.22 -0.23 -12.91
C ARG A 174 -0.25 0.78 -13.96
N ALA A 175 -1.55 0.89 -14.22
CA ALA A 175 -2.10 1.80 -15.23
C ALA A 175 -3.11 2.82 -14.66
N PRO A 176 -2.64 3.87 -13.94
CA PRO A 176 -3.51 4.89 -13.33
C PRO A 176 -4.53 5.51 -14.27
N SER A 177 -4.12 5.79 -15.51
CA SER A 177 -4.99 6.38 -16.54
C SER A 177 -6.11 5.45 -17.04
N GLN A 178 -6.03 4.16 -16.72
CA GLN A 178 -6.99 3.13 -17.14
C GLN A 178 -7.76 2.51 -15.96
N ARG A 179 -7.51 2.94 -14.71
CA ARG A 179 -8.14 2.38 -13.50
C ARG A 179 -9.66 2.25 -13.63
N ALA A 180 -10.34 3.27 -14.17
CA ALA A 180 -11.80 3.25 -14.32
C ALA A 180 -12.32 2.11 -15.22
N ILE A 181 -11.69 1.86 -16.37
CA ILE A 181 -12.12 0.77 -17.26
C ILE A 181 -11.74 -0.61 -16.70
N ILE A 182 -10.63 -0.68 -15.97
CA ILE A 182 -10.18 -1.91 -15.31
C ILE A 182 -11.11 -2.27 -14.15
N ALA A 183 -11.46 -1.30 -13.30
CA ALA A 183 -12.42 -1.47 -12.21
C ALA A 183 -13.78 -1.95 -12.75
N GLN A 184 -14.28 -1.36 -13.84
CA GLN A 184 -15.51 -1.84 -14.47
C GLN A 184 -15.41 -3.33 -14.88
N ARG A 185 -14.30 -3.73 -15.51
CA ARG A 185 -14.10 -5.13 -15.92
C ARG A 185 -14.00 -6.07 -14.72
N LEU A 186 -13.31 -5.64 -13.66
CA LEU A 186 -13.23 -6.38 -12.40
C LEU A 186 -14.63 -6.62 -11.83
N THR A 187 -15.48 -5.58 -11.78
CA THR A 187 -16.88 -5.71 -11.36
C THR A 187 -17.64 -6.75 -12.18
N GLU A 188 -17.54 -6.69 -13.51
CA GLU A 188 -18.20 -7.64 -14.42
C GLU A 188 -17.72 -9.09 -14.19
N HIS A 189 -16.41 -9.28 -13.98
CA HIS A 189 -15.84 -10.60 -13.72
C HIS A 189 -16.22 -11.14 -12.33
N VAL A 190 -16.18 -10.31 -11.29
CA VAL A 190 -16.56 -10.67 -9.91
C VAL A 190 -18.03 -11.07 -9.86
N GLN A 191 -18.94 -10.26 -10.42
CA GLN A 191 -20.37 -10.56 -10.47
C GLN A 191 -20.65 -11.88 -11.18
N LYS A 192 -19.99 -12.10 -12.32
CA LYS A 192 -20.15 -13.32 -13.11
C LYS A 192 -19.65 -14.58 -12.38
N ARG A 193 -18.54 -14.48 -11.63
CA ARG A 193 -18.02 -15.62 -10.84
C ARG A 193 -18.89 -15.87 -9.61
N ALA A 194 -19.25 -14.82 -8.88
CA ALA A 194 -20.15 -14.92 -7.73
C ALA A 194 -21.47 -15.63 -8.09
N GLN A 195 -22.11 -15.22 -9.18
CA GLN A 195 -23.35 -15.86 -9.63
C GLN A 195 -23.18 -17.36 -9.92
N ARG A 196 -22.04 -17.76 -10.50
CA ARG A 196 -21.78 -19.19 -10.78
C ARG A 196 -21.56 -19.99 -9.51
N GLU A 197 -20.89 -19.42 -8.52
CA GLU A 197 -20.66 -20.07 -7.23
C GLU A 197 -21.98 -20.22 -6.45
N ASP A 198 -22.84 -19.19 -6.46
CA ASP A 198 -24.18 -19.23 -5.87
C ASP A 198 -25.08 -20.27 -6.55
N ASP A 199 -25.09 -20.31 -7.89
CA ASP A 199 -25.85 -21.30 -8.67
C ASP A 199 -25.41 -22.74 -8.33
N VAL A 200 -24.11 -22.95 -8.07
CA VAL A 200 -23.58 -24.27 -7.69
C VAL A 200 -23.93 -24.62 -6.24
N ALA A 201 -23.84 -23.68 -5.30
CA ALA A 201 -24.18 -23.91 -3.90
C ALA A 201 -25.65 -24.34 -3.74
N GLY A 202 -26.57 -23.69 -4.46
CA GLY A 202 -28.00 -24.02 -4.45
C GLY A 202 -28.34 -25.41 -5.00
N LEU A 203 -27.43 -26.08 -5.73
CA LEU A 203 -27.64 -27.45 -6.20
C LEU A 203 -27.40 -28.52 -5.12
N PHE A 204 -26.73 -28.18 -4.02
CA PHE A 204 -26.41 -29.10 -2.92
C PHE A 204 -27.25 -28.89 -1.66
N GLU A 205 -28.09 -27.86 -1.63
CA GLU A 205 -29.11 -27.65 -0.60
C GLU A 205 -30.37 -28.50 -0.90
N THR A 206 -30.29 -29.81 -0.65
CA THR A 206 -31.45 -30.75 -0.71
C THR A 206 -31.53 -31.69 0.48
#